data_AF-A0A1R1YRM0-F1
#
_entry.id   AF-A0A1R1YRM0-F1
#
_cell.length_a   1.000
_cell.length_b   1.000
_cell.length_c   1.000
_cell.angle_alpha   90.00
_cell.angle_beta   90.00
_cell.angle_gamma   90.00
#
_symmetry.space_group_name_H-M   'P 1'
#
loop_
_entity.id
_entity.type
_entity.pdbx_description
1 polymer ?
#
loop_
_entity_poly.entity_id
_entity_poly.type
_entity_poly.pdbx_seq_one_letter_code
_entity_poly.pdbx_strand_id
1 'polypeptide(L)'
;MKSIINNISKLHSSLSTGRYQKSTILSLVASEFSPSQLSSFGFEFSRTQFKTAKQKESEDQFTLDNYKRHIPKSSSAVGQTVVDLVKSYLHRCSQPSSITGRRVGEDSNGLGTSVMYLTQTKSYIYHQLLKENPGLKLGLSTFYNVCPKNFKKPTKRTDMCLVCVAGLKVEKMYRSVVSSHVIDSERAQKLMKTYQDF
;
A
#
# COMPACT_ATOMS: atom_id res chain seq x y z
N MET A 1 36.97 33.38 -27.92
CA MET A 1 36.05 32.23 -28.06
C MET A 1 36.74 30.87 -27.92
N LYS A 2 37.82 30.56 -28.67
CA LYS A 2 38.47 29.22 -28.60
C LYS A 2 38.91 28.78 -27.20
N SER A 3 39.36 29.68 -26.33
CA SER A 3 39.75 29.35 -24.95
C SER A 3 38.57 28.92 -24.07
N ILE A 4 37.42 29.59 -24.23
CA ILE A 4 36.19 29.30 -23.47
C ILE A 4 35.65 27.93 -23.86
N ILE A 5 35.57 27.63 -25.16
CA ILE A 5 35.10 26.35 -25.67
C ILE A 5 35.98 25.20 -25.17
N ASN A 6 37.31 25.38 -25.18
CA ASN A 6 38.22 24.39 -24.62
C ASN A 6 38.01 24.17 -23.11
N ASN A 7 37.71 25.22 -22.36
CA ASN A 7 37.40 25.08 -20.93
C ASN A 7 36.09 24.33 -20.70
N ILE A 8 35.06 24.58 -21.51
CA ILE A 8 33.78 23.85 -21.47
C ILE A 8 33.98 22.39 -21.87
N SER A 9 34.82 22.11 -22.88
CA SER A 9 35.19 20.76 -23.31
C SER A 9 35.88 19.98 -22.18
N LYS A 10 36.80 20.61 -21.45
CA LYS A 10 37.45 20.04 -20.26
C LYS A 10 36.43 19.74 -19.14
N LEU A 11 35.50 20.67 -18.88
CA LEU A 11 34.44 20.47 -17.88
C LEU A 11 33.49 19.34 -18.27
N HIS A 12 33.14 19.24 -19.55
CA HIS A 12 32.32 18.15 -20.07
C HIS A 12 33.01 16.79 -19.89
N SER A 13 34.32 16.74 -20.12
CA SER A 13 35.13 15.51 -20.06
C SER A 13 35.46 15.07 -18.63
N SER A 14 35.53 15.99 -17.66
CA SER A 14 35.82 15.66 -16.26
C SER A 14 34.70 14.88 -15.57
N LEU A 15 33.48 14.93 -16.09
CA LEU A 15 32.35 14.15 -15.59
C LEU A 15 32.45 12.71 -16.12
N SER A 16 32.68 11.71 -15.29
CA SER A 16 32.78 10.31 -15.76
C SER A 16 31.42 9.61 -15.89
N THR A 17 30.45 9.93 -15.02
CA THR A 17 29.17 9.19 -14.91
C THR A 17 27.91 10.06 -15.07
N GLY A 18 28.06 11.38 -15.11
CA GLY A 18 26.95 12.35 -15.12
C GLY A 18 26.30 12.57 -16.49
N ARG A 19 25.59 11.59 -17.07
CA ARG A 19 24.97 11.72 -18.42
C ARG A 19 24.08 12.97 -18.54
N TYR A 20 23.31 13.29 -17.49
CA TYR A 20 22.42 14.45 -17.48
C TYR A 20 23.21 15.77 -17.44
N GLN A 21 24.20 15.86 -16.55
CA GLN A 21 25.07 17.03 -16.41
C GLN A 21 25.89 17.28 -17.68
N LYS A 22 26.41 16.22 -18.33
CA LYS A 22 27.07 16.30 -19.64
C LYS A 22 26.18 16.94 -20.69
N SER A 23 24.92 16.51 -20.80
CA SER A 23 23.98 17.11 -21.76
C SER A 23 23.65 18.57 -21.45
N THR A 24 23.65 18.98 -20.18
CA THR A 24 23.48 20.39 -19.77
C THR A 24 24.72 21.23 -20.10
N ILE A 25 25.93 20.70 -19.88
CA ILE A 25 27.16 21.43 -20.25
C ILE A 25 27.29 21.55 -21.77
N LEU A 26 26.91 20.49 -22.49
CA LEU A 26 26.88 20.49 -23.96
C LEU A 26 25.84 21.47 -24.52
N SER A 27 24.74 21.74 -23.81
CA SER A 27 23.70 22.67 -24.29
C SER A 27 24.22 24.11 -24.38
N LEU A 28 25.25 24.47 -23.60
CA LEU A 28 25.90 25.79 -23.66
C LEU A 28 26.54 26.11 -25.02
N VAL A 29 26.89 25.08 -25.80
CA VAL A 29 27.58 25.22 -27.09
C VAL A 29 26.83 24.56 -28.25
N ALA A 30 25.70 23.90 -27.96
CA ALA A 30 24.94 23.15 -28.95
C ALA A 30 24.18 24.04 -29.94
N SER A 31 23.86 25.29 -29.59
CA SER A 31 23.22 26.26 -30.48
C SER A 31 24.15 26.72 -31.60
N GLU A 32 25.40 27.01 -31.26
CA GLU A 32 26.39 27.66 -32.13
C GLU A 32 27.16 26.68 -33.03
N PHE A 33 27.35 25.43 -32.61
CA PHE A 33 28.24 24.49 -33.30
C PHE A 33 27.53 23.20 -33.74
N SER A 34 27.91 22.73 -34.93
CA SER A 34 27.51 21.42 -35.42
C SER A 34 28.21 20.29 -34.63
N PRO A 35 27.66 19.06 -34.63
CA PRO A 35 28.28 17.92 -33.97
C PRO A 35 29.73 17.67 -34.37
N SER A 36 30.07 17.81 -35.66
CA SER A 36 31.43 17.60 -36.17
C SER A 36 32.42 18.65 -35.67
N GLN A 37 32.00 19.90 -35.54
CA GLN A 37 32.81 20.97 -34.94
C GLN A 37 33.03 20.73 -33.45
N LEU A 38 32.00 20.28 -32.72
CA LEU A 38 32.16 19.95 -31.31
C LEU A 38 33.10 18.75 -31.09
N SER A 39 33.04 17.74 -31.96
CA SER A 39 34.03 16.65 -31.95
C SER A 39 35.46 17.17 -32.15
N SER A 40 35.69 18.12 -33.05
CA SER A 40 37.04 18.68 -33.25
C SER A 40 37.52 19.54 -32.08
N PHE A 41 36.61 20.04 -31.23
CA PHE A 41 36.93 20.70 -29.96
C PHE A 41 37.10 19.73 -28.78
N GLY A 42 37.05 18.41 -29.02
CA GLY A 42 37.29 17.38 -28.00
C GLY A 42 36.06 16.98 -27.18
N PHE A 43 34.85 17.31 -27.62
CA PHE A 43 33.63 16.84 -26.95
C PHE A 43 33.29 15.40 -27.39
N GLU A 44 33.07 14.53 -26.40
CA GLU A 44 32.65 13.15 -26.62
C GLU A 44 31.19 12.93 -26.21
N PHE A 45 30.30 12.74 -27.19
CA PHE A 45 28.87 12.54 -26.92
C PHE A 45 28.21 11.62 -27.93
N SER A 46 27.11 11.01 -27.52
CA SER A 46 26.21 10.25 -28.39
C SER A 46 25.23 11.18 -29.14
N ARG A 47 24.66 10.69 -30.24
CA ARG A 47 23.63 11.43 -31.00
C ARG A 47 22.42 11.80 -30.13
N THR A 48 22.02 10.94 -29.20
CA THR A 48 20.90 11.20 -28.28
C THR A 48 21.24 12.30 -27.28
N GLN A 49 22.46 12.31 -26.74
CA GLN A 49 22.94 13.39 -25.86
C GLN A 49 22.95 14.75 -26.55
N PHE A 50 23.39 14.82 -27.82
CA PHE A 50 23.36 16.07 -28.58
C PHE A 50 21.93 16.58 -28.81
N LYS A 51 20.99 15.69 -29.16
CA LYS A 51 19.57 16.04 -29.27
C LYS A 51 19.00 16.57 -27.96
N THR A 52 19.29 15.91 -26.84
CA THR A 52 18.88 16.36 -25.51
C THR A 52 19.50 17.71 -25.16
N ALA A 53 20.77 17.95 -25.51
CA ALA A 53 21.43 19.24 -25.29
C ALA A 53 20.75 20.37 -26.07
N LYS A 54 20.42 20.14 -27.36
CA LYS A 54 19.62 21.08 -28.17
C LYS A 54 18.26 21.38 -27.56
N GLN A 55 17.57 20.35 -27.07
CA GLN A 55 16.27 20.53 -26.42
C GLN A 55 16.39 21.36 -25.13
N LYS A 56 17.37 21.06 -24.28
CA LYS A 56 17.62 21.82 -23.06
C LYS A 56 17.95 23.29 -23.31
N GLU A 57 18.70 23.58 -24.37
CA GLU A 57 18.96 24.95 -24.80
C GLU A 57 17.68 25.66 -25.25
N SER A 58 16.84 25.01 -26.05
CA SER A 58 15.54 25.58 -26.46
C SER A 58 14.56 25.82 -25.31
N GLU A 59 14.68 25.05 -24.22
CA GLU A 59 13.86 25.16 -23.01
C GLU A 59 14.50 26.06 -21.92
N ASP A 60 15.65 26.69 -22.20
CA ASP A 60 16.44 27.49 -21.23
C ASP A 60 16.78 26.74 -19.93
N GLN A 61 16.96 25.42 -20.02
CA GLN A 61 17.20 24.52 -18.88
C GLN A 61 18.68 24.23 -18.68
N PHE A 62 19.39 25.13 -17.98
CA PHE A 62 20.82 25.00 -17.67
C PHE A 62 21.12 24.44 -16.27
N THR A 63 20.13 23.88 -15.57
CA THR A 63 20.34 23.29 -14.23
C THR A 63 21.17 21.99 -14.29
N LEU A 64 22.14 21.89 -13.37
CA LEU A 64 22.96 20.69 -13.14
C LEU A 64 22.32 19.71 -12.15
N ASP A 65 21.13 20.03 -11.63
CA ASP A 65 20.40 19.15 -10.72
C ASP A 65 20.12 17.80 -11.38
N ASN A 66 20.14 16.74 -10.58
CA ASN A 66 19.77 15.42 -11.05
C ASN A 66 18.34 15.43 -11.58
N TYR A 67 18.14 14.77 -12.72
CA TYR A 67 16.83 14.56 -13.32
C TYR A 67 15.83 14.04 -12.27
N LYS A 68 14.82 14.85 -11.96
CA LYS A 68 13.69 14.45 -11.12
C LYS A 68 12.61 13.92 -12.06
N ARG A 69 12.32 12.61 -11.98
CA ARG A 69 11.15 12.06 -12.67
C ARG A 69 9.91 12.77 -12.15
N HIS A 70 9.17 13.43 -13.04
CA HIS A 70 7.83 13.87 -12.72
C HIS A 70 6.94 12.63 -12.59
N ILE A 71 6.60 12.27 -11.36
CA ILE A 71 5.62 11.23 -11.05
C ILE A 71 4.28 11.96 -10.87
N PRO A 72 3.30 11.80 -11.78
CA PRO A 72 1.97 12.34 -11.57
C PRO A 72 1.44 11.82 -10.22
N LYS A 73 0.86 12.70 -9.40
CA LYS A 73 0.12 12.26 -8.21
C LYS A 73 -0.97 11.29 -8.68
N SER A 74 -0.97 10.06 -8.16
CA SER A 74 -1.94 9.03 -8.53
C SER A 74 -3.37 9.56 -8.32
N SER A 75 -4.17 9.51 -9.38
CA SER A 75 -5.48 10.16 -9.47
C SER A 75 -6.57 9.50 -8.63
N SER A 76 -7.40 10.37 -8.02
CA SER A 76 -8.66 10.17 -7.30
C SER A 76 -8.65 9.22 -6.11
N ALA A 77 -8.86 9.77 -4.91
CA ALA A 77 -9.33 9.01 -3.76
C ALA A 77 -10.58 8.22 -4.19
N VAL A 78 -10.62 6.94 -3.81
CA VAL A 78 -11.80 6.09 -4.03
C VAL A 78 -13.01 6.78 -3.40
N GLY A 79 -14.08 6.98 -4.17
CA GLY A 79 -15.29 7.61 -3.65
C GLY A 79 -15.84 6.87 -2.43
N GLN A 80 -16.31 7.61 -1.43
CA GLN A 80 -16.79 7.05 -0.17
C GLN A 80 -17.90 6.01 -0.39
N THR A 81 -18.73 6.20 -1.41
CA THR A 81 -19.78 5.25 -1.82
C THR A 81 -19.23 3.86 -2.16
N VAL A 82 -18.08 3.80 -2.85
CA VAL A 82 -17.41 2.52 -3.19
C VAL A 82 -16.80 1.89 -1.94
N VAL A 83 -16.26 2.71 -1.03
CA VAL A 83 -15.74 2.24 0.26
C VAL A 83 -16.84 1.60 1.09
N ASP A 84 -18.00 2.24 1.18
CA ASP A 84 -19.14 1.75 1.95
C ASP A 84 -19.76 0.50 1.31
N LEU A 85 -19.80 0.43 -0.02
CA LEU A 85 -20.18 -0.78 -0.75
C LEU A 85 -19.24 -1.94 -0.45
N VAL A 86 -17.92 -1.72 -0.48
CA VAL A 86 -16.95 -2.79 -0.14
C VAL A 86 -17.15 -3.26 1.30
N LYS A 87 -17.38 -2.33 2.26
CA LYS A 87 -17.67 -2.69 3.66
C LYS A 87 -18.93 -3.53 3.78
N SER A 88 -20.01 -3.22 3.07
CA SER A 88 -21.27 -3.98 3.17
C SER A 88 -21.10 -5.43 2.71
N TYR A 89 -20.36 -5.66 1.61
CA TYR A 89 -20.02 -7.02 1.15
C TYR A 89 -19.13 -7.77 2.14
N LEU A 90 -18.12 -7.09 2.71
CA LEU A 90 -17.28 -7.70 3.75
C LEU A 90 -18.10 -8.10 4.98
N HIS A 91 -19.03 -7.26 5.42
CA HIS A 91 -19.93 -7.58 6.53
C HIS A 91 -20.81 -8.79 6.22
N ARG A 92 -21.45 -8.83 5.04
CA ARG A 92 -22.28 -9.95 4.58
C ARG A 92 -21.52 -11.27 4.55
N CYS A 93 -20.23 -11.23 4.21
CA CYS A 93 -19.36 -12.40 4.16
C CYS A 93 -18.52 -12.61 5.43
N SER A 94 -18.92 -12.05 6.57
CA SER A 94 -18.16 -12.14 7.82
C SER A 94 -18.97 -12.62 9.02
N GLN A 95 -18.26 -13.11 10.02
CA GLN A 95 -18.78 -13.48 11.34
C GLN A 95 -17.89 -12.84 12.42
N PRO A 96 -18.45 -12.46 13.58
CA PRO A 96 -17.65 -11.92 14.67
C PRO A 96 -16.68 -12.98 15.21
N SER A 97 -15.50 -12.54 15.64
CA SER A 97 -14.51 -13.41 16.29
C SER A 97 -15.08 -14.07 17.54
N SER A 98 -14.82 -15.37 17.65
CA SER A 98 -15.07 -16.19 18.86
C SER A 98 -14.35 -15.70 20.11
N ILE A 99 -13.21 -15.03 19.92
CA ILE A 99 -12.36 -14.50 20.99
C ILE A 99 -12.79 -13.04 21.25
N THR A 100 -13.53 -12.81 22.34
CA THR A 100 -14.13 -11.52 22.76
C THR A 100 -13.17 -10.36 23.05
N GLY A 101 -11.87 -10.52 22.80
CA GLY A 101 -10.85 -9.49 23.02
C GLY A 101 -9.93 -9.22 21.84
N ARG A 102 -10.10 -9.92 20.69
CA ARG A 102 -9.20 -9.72 19.54
C ARG A 102 -9.61 -8.45 18.81
N ARG A 103 -8.95 -7.35 19.16
CA ARG A 103 -9.14 -6.01 18.58
C ARG A 103 -7.97 -5.69 17.64
N VAL A 104 -8.20 -4.86 16.63
CA VAL A 104 -7.16 -4.36 15.70
C VAL A 104 -7.07 -2.85 15.80
N GLY A 105 -5.87 -2.36 16.11
CA GLY A 105 -5.60 -0.94 16.32
C GLY A 105 -6.11 -0.42 17.65
N GLU A 106 -5.59 0.72 18.08
CA GLU A 106 -6.15 1.55 19.15
C GLU A 106 -6.86 2.71 18.46
N ASP A 107 -8.15 2.90 18.76
CA ASP A 107 -8.81 4.16 18.43
C ASP A 107 -8.41 5.24 19.46
N SER A 108 -8.79 6.49 19.22
CA SER A 108 -8.54 7.61 20.13
C SER A 108 -9.15 7.44 21.52
N ASN A 109 -10.00 6.42 21.71
CA ASN A 109 -10.72 6.10 22.94
C ASN A 109 -10.20 4.81 23.61
N GLY A 110 -9.13 4.19 23.09
CA GLY A 110 -8.56 2.94 23.62
C GLY A 110 -9.42 1.68 23.38
N LEU A 111 -10.49 1.79 22.59
CA LEU A 111 -11.42 0.71 22.23
C LEU A 111 -11.13 0.19 20.81
N GLY A 112 -10.13 -0.67 20.66
CA GLY A 112 -9.80 -1.22 19.34
C GLY A 112 -10.97 -1.90 18.60
N THR A 113 -10.94 -1.88 17.26
CA THR A 113 -12.03 -2.42 16.43
C THR A 113 -12.09 -3.95 16.50
N SER A 114 -13.29 -4.51 16.66
CA SER A 114 -13.49 -5.97 16.71
C SER A 114 -13.05 -6.67 15.41
N VAL A 115 -12.35 -7.79 15.54
CA VAL A 115 -11.99 -8.65 14.40
C VAL A 115 -13.22 -9.40 13.88
N MET A 116 -13.41 -9.31 12.57
CA MET A 116 -14.43 -10.05 11.82
C MET A 116 -13.75 -11.11 10.96
N TYR A 117 -14.19 -12.37 11.05
CA TYR A 117 -13.68 -13.46 10.21
C TYR A 117 -14.49 -13.64 8.95
N LEU A 118 -13.82 -13.61 7.80
CA LEU A 118 -14.44 -13.79 6.50
C LEU A 118 -14.72 -15.28 6.24
N THR A 119 -15.98 -15.60 5.89
CA THR A 119 -16.40 -16.95 5.49
C THR A 119 -15.83 -17.30 4.11
N GLN A 120 -15.67 -16.31 3.23
CA GLN A 120 -15.07 -16.45 1.90
C GLN A 120 -13.71 -15.76 1.79
N THR A 121 -13.00 -15.93 0.66
CA THR A 121 -11.75 -15.21 0.41
C THR A 121 -12.05 -13.79 -0.08
N LYS A 122 -11.14 -12.84 0.16
CA LYS A 122 -11.26 -11.47 -0.35
C LYS A 122 -11.37 -11.43 -1.88
N SER A 123 -10.64 -12.32 -2.58
CA SER A 123 -10.75 -12.49 -4.03
C SER A 123 -12.15 -12.94 -4.45
N TYR A 124 -12.74 -13.93 -3.78
CA TYR A 124 -14.12 -14.36 -4.07
C TYR A 124 -15.12 -13.21 -3.88
N ILE A 125 -15.01 -12.47 -2.78
CA ILE A 125 -15.88 -11.32 -2.47
C ILE A 125 -15.75 -10.25 -3.55
N TYR A 126 -14.52 -9.97 -4.02
CA TYR A 126 -14.28 -9.02 -5.11
C TYR A 126 -14.98 -9.44 -6.42
N HIS A 127 -14.84 -10.70 -6.83
CA HIS A 127 -15.49 -11.18 -8.05
C HIS A 127 -17.02 -11.18 -7.92
N GLN A 128 -17.56 -11.52 -6.74
CA GLN A 128 -18.99 -11.42 -6.48
C GLN A 128 -19.48 -9.97 -6.59
N LEU A 129 -18.73 -9.02 -6.02
CA LEU A 129 -19.05 -7.59 -6.07
C LEU A 129 -19.05 -7.04 -7.50
N LEU A 130 -18.09 -7.43 -8.34
CA LEU A 130 -18.10 -7.04 -9.76
C LEU A 130 -19.21 -7.72 -10.57
N LYS A 131 -19.51 -8.99 -10.27
CA LYS A 131 -20.61 -9.72 -10.91
C LYS A 131 -21.96 -9.07 -10.64
N GLU A 132 -22.17 -8.59 -9.41
CA GLU A 132 -23.39 -7.90 -9.01
C GLU A 132 -23.40 -6.41 -9.43
N ASN A 133 -22.25 -5.83 -9.77
CA ASN A 133 -22.10 -4.42 -10.16
C ASN A 133 -21.22 -4.26 -11.41
N PRO A 134 -21.70 -4.62 -12.62
CA PRO A 134 -20.88 -4.63 -13.84
C PRO A 134 -20.35 -3.25 -14.27
N GLY A 135 -20.99 -2.16 -13.84
CA GLY A 135 -20.53 -0.79 -14.10
C GLY A 135 -19.43 -0.28 -13.15
N LEU A 136 -19.09 -1.05 -12.10
CA LEU A 136 -18.15 -0.61 -11.08
C LEU A 136 -16.70 -0.73 -11.58
N LYS A 137 -16.03 0.42 -11.71
CA LYS A 137 -14.59 0.48 -12.05
C LYS A 137 -13.73 0.38 -10.79
N LEU A 138 -13.57 -0.84 -10.27
CA LEU A 138 -12.74 -1.12 -9.10
C LEU A 138 -11.67 -2.18 -9.42
N GLY A 139 -10.40 -1.79 -9.37
CA GLY A 139 -9.28 -2.72 -9.49
C GLY A 139 -9.08 -3.58 -8.24
N LEU A 140 -8.55 -4.79 -8.40
CA LEU A 140 -8.30 -5.71 -7.28
C LEU A 140 -7.33 -5.13 -6.23
N SER A 141 -6.27 -4.42 -6.67
CA SER A 141 -5.34 -3.75 -5.76
C SER A 141 -6.03 -2.68 -4.93
N THR A 142 -6.85 -1.85 -5.58
CA THR A 142 -7.68 -0.82 -4.92
C THR A 142 -8.67 -1.44 -3.94
N PHE A 143 -9.30 -2.56 -4.30
CA PHE A 143 -10.18 -3.30 -3.39
C PHE A 143 -9.44 -3.73 -2.11
N TYR A 144 -8.24 -4.31 -2.23
CA TYR A 144 -7.45 -4.69 -1.06
C TYR A 144 -7.05 -3.51 -0.19
N ASN A 145 -6.72 -2.36 -0.80
CA ASN A 145 -6.37 -1.14 -0.07
C ASN A 145 -7.57 -0.55 0.69
N VAL A 146 -8.78 -0.69 0.14
CA VAL A 146 -10.02 -0.20 0.75
C VAL A 146 -10.53 -1.15 1.84
N CYS A 147 -10.19 -2.44 1.77
CA CYS A 147 -10.60 -3.44 2.76
C CYS A 147 -10.00 -3.12 4.15
N PRO A 148 -10.84 -2.91 5.19
CA PRO A 148 -10.34 -2.67 6.54
C PRO A 148 -9.54 -3.87 7.08
N LYS A 149 -8.50 -3.59 7.88
CA LYS A 149 -7.57 -4.61 8.41
C LYS A 149 -8.19 -5.53 9.47
N ASN A 150 -9.33 -5.15 10.04
CA ASN A 150 -10.07 -5.96 11.02
C ASN A 150 -10.82 -7.14 10.37
N PHE A 151 -11.01 -7.15 9.05
CA PHE A 151 -11.55 -8.30 8.32
C PHE A 151 -10.44 -9.29 7.95
N LYS A 152 -10.42 -10.44 8.62
CA LYS A 152 -9.36 -11.45 8.51
C LYS A 152 -9.93 -12.79 8.05
N LYS A 153 -9.10 -13.64 7.45
CA LYS A 153 -9.45 -15.05 7.26
C LYS A 153 -9.16 -15.82 8.56
N PRO A 154 -10.05 -16.70 9.03
CA PRO A 154 -9.73 -17.55 10.17
C PRO A 154 -8.55 -18.46 9.84
N THR A 155 -7.65 -18.68 10.80
CA THR A 155 -6.53 -19.61 10.62
C THR A 155 -6.87 -20.99 11.17
N LYS A 156 -7.75 -21.07 12.18
CA LYS A 156 -8.24 -22.33 12.76
C LYS A 156 -9.75 -22.45 12.56
N ARG A 157 -10.25 -23.69 12.41
CA ARG A 157 -11.71 -23.96 12.29
C ARG A 157 -12.48 -23.47 13.53
N THR A 158 -11.85 -23.51 14.69
CA THR A 158 -12.39 -23.05 15.97
C THR A 158 -12.60 -21.53 16.03
N ASP A 159 -11.90 -20.74 15.20
CA ASP A 159 -12.01 -19.28 15.20
C ASP A 159 -13.42 -18.79 14.85
N MET A 160 -14.20 -19.58 14.10
CA MET A 160 -15.59 -19.30 13.71
C MET A 160 -16.60 -20.32 14.26
N CYS A 161 -16.21 -21.21 15.17
CA CYS A 161 -17.10 -22.26 15.67
C CYS A 161 -18.01 -21.73 16.79
N LEU A 162 -19.31 -21.57 16.51
CA LEU A 162 -20.30 -21.07 17.46
C LEU A 162 -20.41 -21.95 18.73
N VAL A 163 -20.25 -23.27 18.58
CA VAL A 163 -20.25 -24.23 19.70
C VAL A 163 -19.02 -24.02 20.57
N CYS A 164 -17.82 -23.91 19.97
CA CYS A 164 -16.60 -23.61 20.73
C CYS A 164 -16.66 -22.24 21.44
N VAL A 165 -17.34 -21.25 20.84
CA VAL A 165 -17.59 -19.95 21.50
C VAL A 165 -18.45 -20.10 22.74
N ALA A 166 -19.54 -20.86 22.63
CA ALA A 166 -20.43 -21.11 23.75
C ALA A 166 -19.70 -21.88 24.86
N GLY A 167 -18.99 -22.95 24.52
CA GLY A 167 -18.17 -23.73 25.45
C GLY A 167 -17.12 -22.89 26.17
N LEU A 168 -16.35 -22.05 25.46
CA LEU A 168 -15.35 -21.16 26.06
C LEU A 168 -15.96 -20.11 27.01
N LYS A 169 -17.17 -19.61 26.73
CA LYS A 169 -17.87 -18.69 27.64
C LYS A 169 -18.27 -19.40 28.92
N VAL A 170 -18.84 -20.59 28.81
CA VAL A 170 -19.24 -21.42 29.95
C VAL A 170 -18.03 -21.82 30.79
N GLU A 171 -16.91 -22.20 30.15
CA GLU A 171 -15.66 -22.52 30.83
C GLU A 171 -15.12 -21.34 31.65
N LYS A 172 -15.11 -20.12 31.07
CA LYS A 172 -14.68 -18.92 31.77
C LYS A 172 -15.59 -18.58 32.95
N MET A 173 -16.91 -18.70 32.78
CA MET A 173 -17.87 -18.50 33.87
C MET A 173 -17.62 -19.50 34.99
N TYR A 174 -17.42 -20.78 34.66
CA TYR A 174 -17.09 -21.83 35.63
C TYR A 174 -15.81 -21.50 36.39
N ARG A 175 -14.69 -21.23 35.68
CA ARG A 175 -13.42 -20.86 36.30
C ARG A 175 -13.53 -19.64 37.21
N SER A 176 -14.31 -18.63 36.83
CA SER A 176 -14.55 -17.45 37.65
C SER A 176 -15.30 -17.79 38.93
N VAL A 177 -16.37 -18.59 38.85
CA VAL A 177 -17.16 -19.00 40.02
C VAL A 177 -16.31 -19.86 40.97
N VAL A 178 -15.48 -20.76 40.44
CA VAL A 178 -14.57 -21.59 41.23
C VAL A 178 -13.45 -20.77 41.89
N SER A 179 -12.96 -19.73 41.22
CA SER A 179 -11.87 -18.89 41.75
C SER A 179 -12.35 -17.84 42.76
N SER A 180 -13.60 -17.39 42.68
CA SER A 180 -14.22 -16.60 43.75
C SER A 180 -14.57 -17.54 44.89
N HIS A 181 -13.92 -17.44 46.04
CA HIS A 181 -14.16 -18.27 47.23
C HIS A 181 -15.59 -18.17 47.86
N VAL A 182 -16.58 -17.71 47.10
CA VAL A 182 -18.01 -17.77 47.42
C VAL A 182 -18.54 -19.09 46.85
N ILE A 183 -18.79 -20.05 47.73
CA ILE A 183 -19.27 -21.40 47.39
C ILE A 183 -20.72 -21.31 46.91
N ASP A 184 -20.92 -20.92 45.66
CA ASP A 184 -22.16 -21.18 44.94
C ASP A 184 -22.02 -22.52 44.20
N SER A 185 -21.99 -23.59 45.01
CA SER A 185 -21.75 -24.98 44.57
C SER A 185 -22.74 -25.43 43.49
N GLU A 186 -23.99 -24.99 43.60
CA GLU A 186 -25.07 -25.35 42.68
C GLU A 186 -24.89 -24.66 41.32
N ARG A 187 -24.52 -23.38 41.30
CA ARG A 187 -24.20 -22.65 40.06
C ARG A 187 -22.95 -23.19 39.38
N ALA A 188 -21.93 -23.59 40.15
CA ALA A 188 -20.74 -24.23 39.61
C ALA A 188 -21.05 -25.60 38.98
N GLN A 189 -21.87 -26.43 39.64
CA GLN A 189 -22.31 -27.74 39.12
C GLN A 189 -23.14 -27.60 37.85
N LYS A 190 -24.07 -26.63 37.79
CA LYS A 190 -24.88 -26.36 36.59
C LYS A 190 -24.00 -25.94 35.41
N LEU A 191 -23.05 -25.03 35.63
CA LEU A 191 -22.09 -24.60 34.60
C LEU A 191 -21.18 -25.74 34.12
N MET A 192 -20.74 -26.62 35.03
CA MET A 192 -19.92 -27.79 34.69
C MET A 192 -20.68 -28.80 33.83
N LYS A 193 -21.95 -29.09 34.16
CA LYS A 193 -22.80 -29.97 33.34
C LYS A 193 -23.01 -29.37 31.95
N THR A 194 -23.35 -28.08 31.88
CA THR A 194 -23.50 -27.38 30.60
C THR A 194 -22.20 -27.33 29.79
N TYR A 195 -21.03 -27.27 30.44
CA TYR A 195 -19.73 -27.34 29.74
C TYR A 195 -19.46 -28.74 29.16
N GLN A 196 -19.84 -29.81 29.85
CA GLN A 196 -19.68 -31.19 29.39
C GLN A 196 -20.59 -31.55 28.20
N ASP A 197 -21.68 -30.79 28.01
CA ASP A 197 -22.62 -30.96 26.90
C ASP A 197 -22.12 -30.29 25.57
N PHE A 198 -20.97 -29.62 25.57
CA PHE A 198 -20.33 -28.97 24.41
C PHE A 198 -19.13 -29.76 23.88
#